data_AF-A0A4R6KQY3-F1
#
_entry.id   AF-A0A4R6KQY3-F1
#
_cell.length_a   1.000
_cell.length_b   1.000
_cell.length_c   1.000
_cell.angle_alpha   90.00
_cell.angle_beta   90.00
_cell.angle_gamma   90.00
#
_symmetry.space_group_name_H-M   'P 1'
#
loop_
_entity.id
_entity.type
_entity.pdbx_description
1 polymer ?
#
loop_
_entity_poly.entity_id
_entity_poly.type
_entity_poly.pdbx_seq_one_letter_code
_entity_poly.pdbx_strand_id
1 'polypeptide(L)' 'MEHDQIQGDRLARTEWLIAQLRERAATCADPKEQTNLRRSADALIRLATALRP' A
#
# COMPACT_ATOMS: atom_id res chain seq x y z
N MET A 1 -24.78 -0.81 -6.75
CA MET A 1 -24.34 -1.56 -5.56
C MET A 1 -23.06 -2.37 -5.82
N GLU A 2 -22.82 -2.91 -7.02
CA GLU A 2 -21.56 -3.63 -7.35
C GLU A 2 -20.28 -2.76 -7.33
N HIS A 3 -20.33 -1.50 -7.80
CA HIS A 3 -19.15 -0.63 -7.81
C HIS A 3 -18.57 -0.35 -6.41
N ASP A 4 -19.44 -0.28 -5.41
CA ASP A 4 -19.04 0.01 -4.03
C ASP A 4 -18.33 -1.20 -3.38
N GLN A 5 -18.78 -2.42 -3.71
CA GLN A 5 -18.11 -3.67 -3.31
C GLN A 5 -16.74 -3.82 -3.97
N ILE A 6 -16.63 -3.53 -5.28
CA ILE A 6 -15.36 -3.58 -6.02
C ILE A 6 -14.37 -2.52 -5.47
N GLN A 7 -14.86 -1.33 -5.14
CA GLN A 7 -14.05 -0.27 -4.51
C GLN A 7 -13.59 -0.66 -3.10
N GLY A 8 -14.48 -1.22 -2.27
CA GLY A 8 -14.15 -1.71 -0.94
C GLY A 8 -13.08 -2.80 -0.97
N ASP A 9 -13.22 -3.77 -1.88
CA ASP A 9 -12.26 -4.84 -2.12
C ASP A 9 -10.89 -4.32 -2.57
N ARG A 10 -10.90 -3.30 -3.43
CA ARG A 10 -9.68 -2.64 -3.89
C ARG A 10 -8.98 -1.90 -2.76
N LEU A 11 -9.73 -1.18 -1.92
CA LEU A 11 -9.18 -0.45 -0.78
C LEU A 11 -8.58 -1.42 0.23
N ALA A 12 -9.31 -2.47 0.62
CA ALA A 12 -8.84 -3.50 1.55
C ALA A 12 -7.57 -4.20 1.06
N ARG A 13 -7.50 -4.57 -0.23
CA ARG A 13 -6.27 -5.13 -0.83
C ARG A 13 -5.11 -4.13 -0.81
N THR A 14 -5.38 -2.85 -1.06
CA THR A 14 -4.35 -1.81 -1.06
C THR A 14 -3.81 -1.59 0.35
N GLU A 15 -4.67 -1.53 1.36
CA GLU A 15 -4.29 -1.40 2.77
C GLU A 15 -3.47 -2.60 3.24
N TRP A 16 -3.89 -3.82 2.88
CA TRP A 16 -3.11 -5.03 3.15
C TRP A 16 -1.72 -4.97 2.52
N LEU A 17 -1.61 -4.59 1.25
CA LEU A 17 -0.32 -4.48 0.56
C LEU A 17 0.60 -3.42 1.19
N ILE A 18 0.04 -2.28 1.60
CA ILE A 18 0.78 -1.23 2.34
C ILE A 18 1.35 -1.80 3.64
N ALA A 19 0.57 -2.59 4.39
CA ALA A 19 1.02 -3.22 5.61
C ALA A 19 2.19 -4.20 5.35
N GLN A 20 2.06 -5.07 4.35
CA GLN A 20 3.12 -6.02 3.98
C GLN A 20 4.43 -5.33 3.59
N LEU A 21 4.36 -4.23 2.82
CA LEU A 21 5.54 -3.46 2.42
C LEU A 21 6.23 -2.81 3.63
N ARG A 22 5.45 -2.31 4.58
CA ARG A 22 5.98 -1.70 5.82
C ARG A 22 6.62 -2.74 6.73
N GLU A 23 5.98 -3.89 6.91
CA GLU A 23 6.54 -5.01 7.68
C GLU A 23 7.85 -5.48 7.07
N ARG A 24 7.88 -5.74 5.76
CA ARG A 24 9.10 -6.15 5.06
C ARG A 24 10.20 -5.08 5.15
N ALA A 25 9.86 -3.80 5.08
CA ALA A 25 10.83 -2.72 5.25
C ALA A 25 11.41 -2.68 6.67
N ALA A 26 10.64 -3.06 7.69
CA ALA A 26 11.09 -3.08 9.08
C ALA A 26 12.11 -4.19 9.36
N THR A 27 11.99 -5.33 8.65
CA THR A 27 12.91 -6.48 8.80
C THR A 27 14.01 -6.53 7.75
N CYS A 28 14.05 -5.58 6.82
CA CYS A 28 15.03 -5.56 5.73
C CYS A 28 16.40 -5.03 6.21
N ALA A 29 17.45 -5.82 6.00
CA ALA A 29 18.82 -5.46 6.35
C ALA A 29 19.49 -4.53 5.33
N ASP A 30 19.07 -4.60 4.06
CA ASP A 30 19.61 -3.74 3.01
C ASP A 30 18.94 -2.35 3.09
N PRO A 31 19.70 -1.26 3.33
CA PRO A 31 19.13 0.07 3.50
C PRO A 31 18.50 0.64 2.21
N LYS A 32 18.96 0.19 1.04
CA LYS A 32 18.41 0.59 -0.25
C LYS A 32 17.09 -0.13 -0.51
N GLU A 33 17.01 -1.43 -0.25
CA GLU A 33 15.76 -2.19 -0.35
C GLU A 33 14.73 -1.67 0.68
N GLN A 34 15.15 -1.41 1.93
CA GLN A 34 14.30 -0.77 2.93
C GLN A 34 13.72 0.56 2.44
N THR A 35 14.55 1.42 1.85
CA THR A 35 14.12 2.71 1.30
C THR A 35 13.12 2.53 0.15
N ASN A 36 13.39 1.58 -0.75
CA ASN A 36 12.50 1.28 -1.87
C ASN A 36 11.14 0.76 -1.40
N LEU A 37 11.12 -0.15 -0.42
CA LEU A 37 9.88 -0.69 0.16
C LEU A 37 9.03 0.41 0.81
N ARG A 38 9.66 1.31 1.58
CA ARG A 38 8.98 2.48 2.17
C ARG A 38 8.40 3.40 1.10
N ARG A 39 9.18 3.75 0.07
CA ARG A 39 8.71 4.58 -1.05
C ARG A 39 7.54 3.95 -1.80
N SER A 40 7.55 2.64 -2.00
CA SER A 40 6.44 1.92 -2.63
C SER A 40 5.16 2.00 -1.78
N ALA A 41 5.27 1.82 -0.45
CA ALA A 41 4.14 1.97 0.46
C ALA A 41 3.57 3.40 0.41
N ASP A 42 4.42 4.42 0.42
CA ASP A 42 4.01 5.82 0.34
C ASP A 42 3.33 6.16 -0.99
N ALA A 43 3.85 5.63 -2.11
CA ALA A 43 3.24 5.81 -3.42
C ALA A 43 1.82 5.21 -3.48
N LEU A 44 1.62 4.03 -2.89
CA LEU A 44 0.30 3.39 -2.80
C LEU A 44 -0.67 4.19 -1.93
N ILE A 45 -0.21 4.77 -0.82
CA ILE A 45 -1.04 5.66 0.02
C ILE A 45 -1.48 6.88 -0.78
N ARG A 46 -0.57 7.53 -1.50
CA ARG A 46 -0.88 8.69 -2.34
C ARG A 46 -1.88 8.34 -3.43
N LEU A 47 -1.70 7.20 -4.10
CA LEU A 47 -2.62 6.71 -5.13
C LEU A 47 -4.00 6.40 -4.54
N ALA A 48 -4.07 5.66 -3.43
CA ALA A 48 -5.32 5.31 -2.77
C ALA A 48 -6.08 6.57 -2.31
N THR A 49 -5.34 7.58 -1.80
CA THR A 49 -5.91 8.87 -1.39
C THR A 49 -6.47 9.64 -2.57
N ALA A 50 -5.73 9.70 -3.69
CA ALA A 50 -6.16 10.38 -4.91
C ALA A 50 -7.38 9.72 -5.59
N LEU A 51 -7.65 8.45 -5.29
CA LEU A 51 -8.75 7.68 -5.85
C LEU A 51 -9.95 7.55 -4.92
N ARG A 52 -9.91 8.13 -3.70
CA ARG A 52 -11.11 8.22 -2.87
C ARG A 52 -12.10 9.17 -3.53
N PRO A 53 -13.37 8.78 -3.68
CA PRO A 53 -14.42 9.65 -4.22
C PRO A 53 -14.74 10.82 -3.31
#